data_AF-A0A1V5LYX8-F1
#
_entry.id   AF-A0A1V5LYX8-F1
#
_cell.length_a   1.000
_cell.length_b   1.000
_cell.length_c   1.000
_cell.angle_alpha   90.00
_cell.angle_beta   90.00
_cell.angle_gamma   90.00
#
_symmetry.space_group_name_H-M   'P 1'
#
loop_
_entity.id
_entity.type
_entity.pdbx_description
1 polymer ?
#
loop_
_entity_poly.entity_id
_entity_poly.type
_entity_poly.pdbx_seq_one_letter_code
_entity_poly.pdbx_strand_id
1 'polypeptide(L)'
;MSCAPVLAQAKERIQIDFKYAISQGTVFLCLPDSKYYEKQAPGIKSAELKGLVTFQNNVCYGVKTSDFLPDISALKLLPHERISSLTVDGATIDDSNADIIADFKNLRRLSVEGTDLTDKSVVRFIKVMPNLEWLALGHTEIDGSCLPYLKTLKNLKGLRLDGNQLKSQFIAEIAKCPQLITLEIEKCKLTDAHVKELAKVKSIRTLFISDNQSVTDRSAPYLRAMPNLKELRLHGTKFTKDGVLSLKPLKLIYVKIDPSLAEGKVGAEIKAKLSPTKITTYTETKNAFSIYKEMVE
;
A
#
# COMPACT_ATOMS: atom_id res chain seq x y z
N MET A 1 42.12 18.12 -7.01
CA MET A 1 41.88 17.02 -7.95
C MET A 1 40.47 16.51 -7.73
N SER A 2 39.69 16.48 -8.80
CA SER A 2 38.31 15.99 -8.88
C SER A 2 38.24 14.53 -8.45
N CYS A 3 37.64 14.26 -7.29
CA CYS A 3 37.11 12.94 -6.96
C CYS A 3 35.60 13.01 -7.16
N ALA A 4 35.11 12.38 -8.23
CA ALA A 4 33.69 12.14 -8.41
C ALA A 4 33.10 11.46 -7.16
N PRO A 5 31.87 11.80 -6.72
CA PRO A 5 31.31 11.23 -5.50
C PRO A 5 31.21 9.71 -5.62
N VAL A 6 31.59 8.97 -4.56
CA VAL A 6 31.54 7.50 -4.48
C VAL A 6 30.12 6.93 -4.76
N LEU A 7 29.07 7.76 -4.64
CA LEU A 7 27.70 7.45 -5.07
C LEU A 7 27.57 7.22 -6.60
N ALA A 8 28.50 7.71 -7.42
CA ALA A 8 28.57 7.40 -8.85
C ALA A 8 29.08 5.97 -9.13
N GLN A 9 29.65 5.28 -8.11
CA GLN A 9 30.36 4.01 -8.30
C GLN A 9 29.62 2.77 -7.78
N ALA A 10 28.58 2.92 -6.95
CA ALA A 10 27.82 1.75 -6.46
C ALA A 10 26.84 1.23 -7.55
N LYS A 11 26.99 -0.05 -7.90
CA LYS A 11 26.33 -0.69 -9.06
C LYS A 11 24.91 -1.23 -8.80
N GLU A 12 24.40 -1.17 -7.56
CA GLU A 12 23.16 -1.88 -7.16
C GLU A 12 22.06 -0.95 -6.63
N ARG A 13 20.79 -1.35 -6.85
CA ARG A 13 19.56 -0.61 -6.49
C ARG A 13 19.29 -0.69 -4.98
N ILE A 14 18.78 0.39 -4.39
CA ILE A 14 18.56 0.54 -2.93
C ILE A 14 17.07 0.42 -2.59
N GLN A 15 16.70 -0.47 -1.66
CA GLN A 15 15.34 -0.67 -1.13
C GLN A 15 15.22 -0.11 0.29
N ILE A 16 14.16 0.65 0.55
CA ILE A 16 13.81 1.18 1.87
C ILE A 16 12.42 0.63 2.23
N ASP A 17 12.33 -0.11 3.34
CA ASP A 17 11.10 -0.73 3.86
C ASP A 17 10.72 -0.14 5.23
N PHE A 18 9.43 0.02 5.48
CA PHE A 18 8.86 0.54 6.73
C PHE A 18 7.92 -0.51 7.34
N LYS A 19 8.09 -0.87 8.62
CA LYS A 19 7.13 -1.70 9.39
C LYS A 19 6.82 -1.07 10.74
N TYR A 20 5.55 -1.13 11.14
CA TYR A 20 4.97 -0.58 12.36
C TYR A 20 5.67 -1.05 13.66
N ALA A 21 5.96 -0.09 14.55
CA ALA A 21 5.94 -0.25 16.02
C ALA A 21 6.03 1.13 16.71
N ILE A 22 5.18 1.29 17.72
CA ILE A 22 4.81 2.48 18.51
C ILE A 22 5.99 3.04 19.34
N SER A 23 5.95 4.35 19.60
CA SER A 23 6.71 5.17 20.57
C SER A 23 7.99 5.92 20.09
N GLN A 24 7.80 7.24 19.92
CA GLN A 24 8.75 8.38 19.94
C GLN A 24 9.77 8.55 18.77
N GLY A 25 9.69 9.70 18.07
CA GLY A 25 10.63 10.20 17.02
C GLY A 25 11.97 10.69 17.58
N THR A 26 13.07 10.91 16.86
CA THR A 26 13.39 11.28 15.45
C THR A 26 14.80 10.72 15.09
N VAL A 27 15.20 10.54 13.79
CA VAL A 27 16.45 11.10 13.14
C VAL A 27 17.12 10.34 11.96
N PHE A 28 17.30 11.13 10.88
CA PHE A 28 18.34 11.42 9.85
C PHE A 28 19.30 10.41 9.14
N LEU A 29 19.66 10.87 7.93
CA LEU A 29 20.45 10.29 6.83
C LEU A 29 21.99 10.28 7.06
N CYS A 30 22.68 9.30 6.48
CA CYS A 30 24.15 9.20 6.46
C CYS A 30 24.75 9.44 5.05
N LEU A 31 25.88 10.16 4.97
CA LEU A 31 26.67 10.43 3.77
C LEU A 31 28.03 9.69 3.77
N PRO A 32 28.69 9.51 2.60
CA PRO A 32 29.83 8.60 2.42
C PRO A 32 31.18 9.05 3.04
N ASP A 33 31.24 10.23 3.66
CA ASP A 33 32.46 10.90 4.14
C ASP A 33 32.39 11.35 5.62
N SER A 34 31.56 10.67 6.42
CA SER A 34 31.48 10.86 7.89
C SER A 34 31.04 12.26 8.35
N LYS A 35 30.15 12.94 7.61
CA LYS A 35 29.44 14.14 8.09
C LYS A 35 27.99 13.83 8.49
N TYR A 36 27.56 14.37 9.64
CA TYR A 36 26.23 14.24 10.24
C TYR A 36 25.57 15.62 10.41
N TYR A 37 24.24 15.70 10.26
CA TYR A 37 23.44 16.80 10.82
C TYR A 37 22.67 16.27 12.04
N GLU A 38 23.00 16.82 13.21
CA GLU A 38 22.41 16.51 14.52
C GLU A 38 21.65 17.74 15.05
N LYS A 39 20.45 17.52 15.59
CA LYS A 39 19.97 18.33 16.73
C LYS A 39 19.10 17.47 17.65
N GLN A 40 19.47 17.43 18.92
CA GLN A 40 18.94 16.53 19.96
C GLN A 40 17.44 16.72 20.25
N ALA A 41 16.73 15.60 20.36
CA ALA A 41 15.66 15.43 21.35
C ALA A 41 16.27 14.66 22.55
N PRO A 42 16.10 15.09 23.81
CA PRO A 42 16.71 14.39 24.94
C PRO A 42 16.04 13.02 25.14
N GLY A 43 16.83 11.92 25.15
CA GLY A 43 16.39 10.65 25.75
C GLY A 43 16.63 9.34 24.98
N ILE A 44 16.97 9.36 23.68
CA ILE A 44 17.06 8.13 22.87
C ILE A 44 18.50 7.56 22.88
N LYS A 45 18.65 6.25 23.16
CA LYS A 45 19.94 5.55 23.26
C LYS A 45 20.30 4.84 21.95
N SER A 46 21.58 4.77 21.58
CA SER A 46 22.02 4.22 20.27
C SER A 46 21.64 2.75 20.00
N ALA A 47 21.33 1.96 21.02
CA ALA A 47 20.81 0.60 20.87
C ALA A 47 19.40 0.55 20.26
N GLU A 48 18.64 1.65 20.35
CA GLU A 48 17.27 1.80 19.82
C GLU A 48 17.25 2.14 18.32
N LEU A 49 18.43 2.40 17.71
CA LEU A 49 18.60 2.63 16.26
C LEU A 49 18.73 1.31 15.45
N LYS A 50 18.90 0.16 16.11
CA LYS A 50 18.96 -1.15 15.44
C LYS A 50 17.60 -1.48 14.83
N GLY A 51 17.55 -1.57 13.49
CA GLY A 51 16.33 -1.83 12.72
C GLY A 51 15.69 -0.58 12.08
N LEU A 52 16.27 0.62 12.29
CA LEU A 52 15.78 1.88 11.71
C LEU A 52 16.55 2.31 10.45
N VAL A 53 17.76 1.81 10.30
CA VAL A 53 18.63 1.95 9.15
C VAL A 53 19.30 0.59 8.93
N THR A 54 19.26 0.09 7.70
CA THR A 54 20.04 -1.10 7.32
C THR A 54 21.27 -0.64 6.56
N PHE A 55 22.40 -1.30 6.80
CA PHE A 55 23.63 -1.07 6.06
C PHE A 55 23.95 -2.31 5.22
N GLN A 56 24.18 -2.10 3.94
CA GLN A 56 24.78 -3.12 3.07
C GLN A 56 25.89 -2.43 2.27
N ASN A 57 27.11 -2.97 2.31
CA ASN A 57 28.26 -2.46 1.56
C ASN A 57 28.56 -0.94 1.75
N ASN A 58 28.55 -0.44 2.99
CA ASN A 58 28.79 0.98 3.32
C ASN A 58 27.75 1.98 2.76
N VAL A 59 26.56 1.51 2.40
CA VAL A 59 25.45 2.35 1.95
C VAL A 59 24.33 2.30 3.00
N CYS A 60 23.74 3.46 3.28
CA CYS A 60 22.68 3.67 4.27
C CYS A 60 21.30 3.47 3.64
N TYR A 61 20.49 2.56 4.18
CA TYR A 61 19.14 2.23 3.73
C TYR A 61 18.14 2.58 4.85
N GLY A 62 17.39 3.66 4.68
CA GLY A 62 16.16 3.93 5.43
C GLY A 62 16.18 5.11 6.39
N VAL A 63 14.97 5.63 6.64
CA VAL A 63 14.60 6.64 7.64
C VAL A 63 13.32 6.10 8.28
N LYS A 64 13.27 5.91 9.60
CA LYS A 64 12.01 5.70 10.33
C LYS A 64 11.59 7.05 10.92
N THR A 65 10.39 7.51 10.60
CA THR A 65 9.73 8.55 11.38
C THR A 65 8.68 7.88 12.24
N SER A 66 8.92 7.84 13.56
CA SER A 66 8.01 7.20 14.51
C SER A 66 6.72 7.98 14.71
N ASP A 67 6.66 9.23 14.30
CA ASP A 67 5.48 10.09 14.32
C ASP A 67 5.64 11.05 13.12
N PHE A 68 4.55 11.26 12.37
CA PHE A 68 4.31 12.34 11.40
C PHE A 68 5.56 13.06 10.86
N LEU A 69 5.90 12.90 9.57
CA LEU A 69 6.94 13.72 8.91
C LEU A 69 6.41 15.16 8.74
N PRO A 70 6.80 16.12 9.59
CA PRO A 70 6.17 17.44 9.60
C PRO A 70 6.70 18.34 8.49
N ASP A 71 7.90 18.03 7.99
CA ASP A 71 8.53 18.75 6.89
C ASP A 71 9.21 17.77 5.94
N ILE A 72 8.68 17.70 4.72
CA ILE A 72 9.23 16.85 3.67
C ILE A 72 10.41 17.45 2.93
N SER A 73 10.79 18.70 3.22
CA SER A 73 11.93 19.36 2.57
C SER A 73 13.24 18.60 2.79
N ALA A 74 13.36 17.86 3.90
CA ALA A 74 14.51 16.98 4.16
C ALA A 74 14.69 15.90 3.08
N LEU A 75 13.63 15.50 2.39
CA LEU A 75 13.72 14.55 1.29
C LEU A 75 14.58 15.10 0.13
N LYS A 76 14.67 16.42 -0.07
CA LYS A 76 15.51 17.03 -1.11
C LYS A 76 17.00 16.74 -0.95
N LEU A 77 17.44 16.36 0.26
CA LEU A 77 18.83 16.03 0.56
C LEU A 77 19.18 14.57 0.21
N LEU A 78 18.19 13.75 -0.12
CA LEU A 78 18.38 12.35 -0.43
C LEU A 78 18.96 12.15 -1.85
N PRO A 79 19.73 11.08 -2.09
CA PRO A 79 20.20 10.74 -3.43
C PRO A 79 19.05 10.11 -4.25
N HIS A 80 18.10 10.92 -4.71
CA HIS A 80 16.84 10.50 -5.35
C HIS A 80 17.04 9.49 -6.48
N GLU A 81 18.07 9.68 -7.29
CA GLU A 81 18.43 8.83 -8.42
C GLU A 81 18.73 7.36 -8.01
N ARG A 82 19.05 7.11 -6.75
CA ARG A 82 19.43 5.77 -6.24
C ARG A 82 18.31 5.07 -5.48
N ILE A 83 17.23 5.78 -5.18
CA ILE A 83 16.14 5.31 -4.34
C ILE A 83 15.07 4.67 -5.23
N SER A 84 14.71 3.43 -4.90
CA SER A 84 13.70 2.66 -5.64
C SER A 84 12.42 2.40 -4.84
N SER A 85 12.39 2.74 -3.56
CA SER A 85 11.23 2.62 -2.68
C SER A 85 11.15 3.83 -1.76
N LEU A 86 9.98 4.46 -1.69
CA LEU A 86 9.72 5.60 -0.81
C LEU A 86 8.34 5.41 -0.16
N THR A 87 8.30 5.56 1.16
CA THR A 87 7.06 5.63 1.95
C THR A 87 7.10 6.90 2.77
N VAL A 88 6.04 7.69 2.69
CA VAL A 88 5.86 8.94 3.45
C VAL A 88 4.44 9.01 4.01
N ASP A 89 3.90 7.85 4.39
CA ASP A 89 2.53 7.73 4.88
C ASP A 89 2.31 8.59 6.13
N GLY A 90 1.14 9.23 6.20
CA GLY A 90 0.72 10.08 7.33
C GLY A 90 1.49 11.40 7.44
N ALA A 91 2.38 11.73 6.50
CA ALA A 91 3.04 13.03 6.48
C ALA A 91 2.07 14.13 6.04
N THR A 92 2.23 15.36 6.56
CA THR A 92 1.49 16.52 6.01
C THR A 92 2.11 16.94 4.70
N ILE A 93 1.57 16.34 3.64
CA ILE A 93 1.96 16.52 2.25
C ILE A 93 0.69 16.83 1.49
N ASP A 94 0.74 17.87 0.68
CA ASP A 94 -0.33 18.26 -0.23
C ASP A 94 0.24 18.47 -1.64
N ASP A 95 -0.61 18.91 -2.55
CA ASP A 95 -0.20 19.16 -3.94
C ASP A 95 0.84 20.28 -4.10
N SER A 96 1.03 21.14 -3.09
CA SER A 96 1.97 22.27 -3.17
C SER A 96 3.43 21.82 -3.01
N ASN A 97 3.66 20.70 -2.32
CA ASN A 97 4.99 20.20 -2.01
C ASN A 97 5.29 18.81 -2.63
N ALA A 98 4.33 18.26 -3.39
CA ALA A 98 4.46 17.02 -4.15
C ALA A 98 5.69 16.95 -5.09
N ASP A 99 6.23 18.08 -5.54
CA ASP A 99 7.43 18.11 -6.40
C ASP A 99 8.65 17.47 -5.77
N ILE A 100 8.73 17.52 -4.44
CA ILE A 100 9.79 16.88 -3.68
C ILE A 100 9.76 15.36 -3.89
N ILE A 101 8.57 14.76 -3.95
CA ILE A 101 8.38 13.33 -4.23
C ILE A 101 8.61 13.05 -5.71
N ALA A 102 8.21 13.96 -6.59
CA ALA A 102 8.35 13.84 -8.04
C ALA A 102 9.83 13.78 -8.50
N ASP A 103 10.77 14.28 -7.70
CA ASP A 103 12.20 14.19 -7.99
C ASP A 103 12.75 12.73 -7.93
N PHE A 104 12.04 11.82 -7.25
CA PHE A 104 12.41 10.40 -7.15
C PHE A 104 11.98 9.60 -8.39
N LYS A 105 12.56 9.92 -9.54
CA LYS A 105 12.18 9.36 -10.87
C LYS A 105 12.45 7.86 -11.03
N ASN A 106 13.33 7.28 -10.22
CA ASN A 106 13.72 5.87 -10.29
C ASN A 106 12.92 4.95 -9.36
N LEU A 107 11.84 5.45 -8.75
CA LEU A 107 10.97 4.65 -7.88
C LEU A 107 10.33 3.46 -8.62
N ARG A 108 10.35 2.34 -7.92
CA ARG A 108 9.56 1.13 -8.18
C ARG A 108 8.42 0.99 -7.18
N ARG A 109 8.55 1.57 -5.98
CA ARG A 109 7.51 1.52 -4.95
C ARG A 109 7.31 2.92 -4.37
N LEU A 110 6.06 3.36 -4.33
CA LEU A 110 5.67 4.61 -3.69
C LEU A 110 4.47 4.35 -2.78
N SER A 111 4.56 4.86 -1.56
CA SER A 111 3.46 4.90 -0.60
C SER A 111 3.33 6.31 -0.03
N VAL A 112 2.15 6.87 -0.17
CA VAL A 112 1.78 8.22 0.31
C VAL A 112 0.43 8.16 1.03
N GLU A 113 0.16 7.06 1.73
CA GLU A 113 -1.14 6.83 2.38
C GLU A 113 -1.38 7.84 3.50
N GLY A 114 -2.62 8.28 3.73
CA GLY A 114 -2.93 9.20 4.83
C GLY A 114 -2.35 10.62 4.64
N THR A 115 -2.18 11.06 3.39
CA THR A 115 -1.70 12.42 3.04
C THR A 115 -2.81 13.22 2.35
N ASP A 116 -2.65 14.54 2.25
CA ASP A 116 -3.61 15.46 1.63
C ASP A 116 -3.40 15.59 0.10
N LEU A 117 -2.77 14.59 -0.52
CA LEU A 117 -2.50 14.55 -1.95
C LEU A 117 -3.76 14.24 -2.75
N THR A 118 -3.95 14.97 -3.85
CA THR A 118 -5.07 14.75 -4.78
C THR A 118 -4.64 14.04 -6.05
N ASP A 119 -5.59 13.74 -6.93
CA ASP A 119 -5.34 13.17 -8.26
C ASP A 119 -4.30 13.96 -9.07
N LYS A 120 -4.18 15.28 -8.85
CA LYS A 120 -3.20 16.14 -9.55
C LYS A 120 -1.76 15.68 -9.28
N SER A 121 -1.42 15.42 -8.02
CA SER A 121 -0.09 14.97 -7.64
C SER A 121 0.16 13.53 -8.06
N VAL A 122 -0.85 12.65 -7.92
CA VAL A 122 -0.75 11.27 -8.40
C VAL A 122 -0.47 11.22 -9.90
N VAL A 123 -1.15 12.04 -10.71
CA VAL A 123 -0.86 12.15 -12.15
C VAL A 123 0.56 12.65 -12.42
N ARG A 124 1.07 13.58 -11.61
CA ARG A 124 2.47 14.03 -11.69
C ARG A 124 3.43 12.86 -11.44
N PHE A 125 3.23 12.10 -10.37
CA PHE A 125 4.07 10.94 -10.03
C PHE A 125 4.05 9.89 -11.15
N ILE A 126 2.86 9.54 -11.66
CA ILE A 126 2.71 8.59 -12.76
C ILE A 126 3.50 9.01 -14.01
N LYS A 127 3.57 10.31 -14.31
CA LYS A 127 4.29 10.84 -15.47
C LYS A 127 5.81 10.76 -15.35
N VAL A 128 6.33 10.91 -14.14
CA VAL A 128 7.79 11.01 -13.91
C VAL A 128 8.42 9.73 -13.33
N MET A 129 7.59 8.75 -12.91
CA MET A 129 8.03 7.48 -12.33
C MET A 129 7.56 6.29 -13.20
N PRO A 130 8.06 6.14 -14.44
CA PRO A 130 7.58 5.11 -15.37
C PRO A 130 7.90 3.66 -14.91
N ASN A 131 8.78 3.51 -13.91
CA ASN A 131 9.23 2.22 -13.39
C ASN A 131 8.42 1.72 -12.18
N LEU A 132 7.35 2.42 -11.78
CA LEU A 132 6.52 2.00 -10.66
C LEU A 132 5.95 0.59 -10.86
N GLU A 133 6.15 -0.23 -9.83
CA GLU A 133 5.62 -1.59 -9.66
C GLU A 133 4.58 -1.65 -8.55
N TRP A 134 4.68 -0.77 -7.56
CA TRP A 134 3.76 -0.66 -6.43
C TRP A 134 3.40 0.80 -6.18
N LEU A 135 2.11 1.08 -6.08
CA LEU A 135 1.59 2.41 -5.75
C LEU A 135 0.51 2.30 -4.68
N ALA A 136 0.74 2.91 -3.51
CA ALA A 136 -0.20 2.95 -2.41
C ALA A 136 -0.66 4.40 -2.14
N LEU A 137 -1.98 4.59 -2.25
CA LEU A 137 -2.68 5.87 -2.18
C LEU A 137 -3.85 5.81 -1.19
N GLY A 138 -3.83 4.86 -0.25
CA GLY A 138 -4.90 4.68 0.72
C GLY A 138 -5.12 5.95 1.54
N HIS A 139 -6.37 6.30 1.79
CA HIS A 139 -6.75 7.43 2.64
C HIS A 139 -6.09 8.74 2.23
N THR A 140 -6.19 9.07 0.94
CA THR A 140 -5.78 10.36 0.38
C THR A 140 -7.01 11.12 -0.11
N GLU A 141 -6.82 12.28 -0.74
CA GLU A 141 -7.90 13.12 -1.27
C GLU A 141 -8.16 12.82 -2.76
N ILE A 142 -8.02 11.55 -3.18
CA ILE A 142 -8.27 11.15 -4.57
C ILE A 142 -9.73 10.76 -4.82
N ASP A 143 -10.27 11.21 -5.95
CA ASP A 143 -11.61 10.88 -6.44
C ASP A 143 -11.61 9.87 -7.60
N GLY A 144 -10.41 9.49 -8.07
CA GLY A 144 -10.20 8.53 -9.14
C GLY A 144 -9.93 9.16 -10.52
N SER A 145 -9.90 10.49 -10.63
CA SER A 145 -9.52 11.20 -11.86
C SER A 145 -8.10 10.89 -12.36
N CYS A 146 -7.21 10.39 -11.50
CA CYS A 146 -5.86 9.94 -11.85
C CYS A 146 -5.81 8.54 -12.47
N LEU A 147 -6.82 7.69 -12.24
CA LEU A 147 -6.78 6.28 -12.63
C LEU A 147 -6.65 6.03 -14.14
N PRO A 148 -7.21 6.86 -15.06
CA PRO A 148 -6.96 6.71 -16.49
C PRO A 148 -5.49 6.77 -16.91
N TYR A 149 -4.63 7.36 -16.06
CA TYR A 149 -3.20 7.47 -16.31
C TYR A 149 -2.44 6.21 -15.91
N LEU A 150 -2.97 5.36 -15.03
CA LEU A 150 -2.26 4.15 -14.56
C LEU A 150 -1.89 3.19 -15.70
N LYS A 151 -2.63 3.20 -16.82
CA LYS A 151 -2.31 2.42 -18.03
C LYS A 151 -0.93 2.74 -18.65
N THR A 152 -0.32 3.87 -18.29
CA THR A 152 1.03 4.24 -18.73
C THR A 152 2.11 3.52 -17.92
N LEU A 153 1.82 3.11 -16.68
CA LEU A 153 2.75 2.37 -15.82
C LEU A 153 2.80 0.89 -16.24
N LYS A 154 3.66 0.59 -17.21
CA LYS A 154 3.76 -0.76 -17.81
C LYS A 154 4.22 -1.84 -16.83
N ASN A 155 4.87 -1.44 -15.74
CA ASN A 155 5.41 -2.33 -14.72
C ASN A 155 4.53 -2.41 -13.47
N LEU A 156 3.40 -1.70 -13.39
CA LEU A 156 2.57 -1.65 -12.20
C LEU A 156 1.92 -3.00 -11.93
N LYS A 157 2.28 -3.60 -10.79
CA LYS A 157 1.82 -4.92 -10.34
C LYS A 157 0.94 -4.83 -9.10
N GLY A 158 1.12 -3.81 -8.27
CA GLY A 158 0.31 -3.59 -7.07
C GLY A 158 -0.23 -2.19 -6.97
N LEU A 159 -1.50 -2.09 -6.59
CA LEU A 159 -2.21 -0.83 -6.39
C LEU A 159 -3.06 -0.92 -5.12
N ARG A 160 -2.93 0.07 -4.24
CA ARG A 160 -3.72 0.22 -3.02
C ARG A 160 -4.43 1.57 -3.03
N LEU A 161 -5.76 1.54 -2.88
CA LEU A 161 -6.66 2.70 -2.98
C LEU A 161 -7.60 2.80 -1.76
N ASP A 162 -7.30 2.10 -0.69
CA ASP A 162 -8.19 1.95 0.47
C ASP A 162 -8.73 3.28 1.00
N GLY A 163 -9.99 3.32 1.41
CA GLY A 163 -10.57 4.48 2.12
C GLY A 163 -10.77 5.77 1.31
N ASN A 164 -10.57 5.75 -0.01
CA ASN A 164 -10.81 6.91 -0.88
C ASN A 164 -12.26 7.02 -1.36
N GLN A 165 -12.67 8.22 -1.80
CA GLN A 165 -14.00 8.49 -2.35
C GLN A 165 -14.02 8.39 -3.88
N LEU A 166 -13.84 7.18 -4.40
CA LEU A 166 -13.71 6.94 -5.83
C LEU A 166 -15.05 7.11 -6.57
N LYS A 167 -15.05 7.86 -7.68
CA LYS A 167 -16.22 8.06 -8.56
C LYS A 167 -16.64 6.78 -9.27
N SER A 168 -17.93 6.69 -9.64
CA SER A 168 -18.46 5.59 -10.43
C SER A 168 -17.66 5.42 -11.73
N GLN A 169 -17.26 4.18 -12.07
CA GLN A 169 -16.47 3.76 -13.25
C GLN A 169 -14.94 3.62 -13.06
N PHE A 170 -14.41 3.88 -11.87
CA PHE A 170 -12.98 3.75 -11.61
C PHE A 170 -12.38 2.35 -11.92
N ILE A 171 -13.17 1.29 -11.75
CA ILE A 171 -12.79 -0.10 -12.06
C ILE A 171 -12.44 -0.29 -13.54
N ALA A 172 -13.13 0.40 -14.45
CA ALA A 172 -12.88 0.29 -15.89
C ALA A 172 -11.49 0.83 -16.27
N GLU A 173 -10.98 1.81 -15.51
CA GLU A 173 -9.63 2.35 -15.71
C GLU A 173 -8.57 1.41 -15.12
N ILE A 174 -8.83 0.83 -13.94
CA ILE A 174 -7.95 -0.20 -13.34
C ILE A 174 -7.80 -1.40 -14.28
N ALA A 175 -8.87 -1.79 -14.97
CA ALA A 175 -8.85 -2.89 -15.94
C ALA A 175 -7.92 -2.65 -17.15
N LYS A 176 -7.48 -1.42 -17.39
CA LYS A 176 -6.53 -1.06 -18.46
C LYS A 176 -5.08 -1.22 -18.02
N CYS A 177 -4.81 -1.54 -16.76
CA CYS A 177 -3.46 -1.79 -16.25
C CYS A 177 -2.96 -3.16 -16.74
N PRO A 178 -1.89 -3.24 -17.54
CA PRO A 178 -1.55 -4.46 -18.28
C PRO A 178 -1.00 -5.60 -17.41
N GLN A 179 -0.52 -5.30 -16.21
CA GLN A 179 0.21 -6.25 -15.35
C GLN A 179 -0.27 -6.25 -13.90
N LEU A 180 -1.48 -5.76 -13.62
CA LEU A 180 -1.94 -5.64 -12.24
C LEU A 180 -2.23 -7.02 -11.62
N ILE A 181 -1.51 -7.36 -10.56
CA ILE A 181 -1.56 -8.65 -9.87
C ILE A 181 -2.23 -8.50 -8.50
N THR A 182 -1.91 -7.42 -7.79
CA THR A 182 -2.42 -7.12 -6.46
C THR A 182 -3.27 -5.86 -6.51
N LEU A 183 -4.47 -5.94 -5.97
CA LEU A 183 -5.40 -4.83 -5.89
C LEU A 183 -6.04 -4.77 -4.51
N GLU A 184 -5.83 -3.65 -3.83
CA GLU A 184 -6.39 -3.35 -2.52
C GLU A 184 -7.29 -2.12 -2.64
N ILE A 185 -8.60 -2.33 -2.40
CA ILE A 185 -9.65 -1.31 -2.52
C ILE A 185 -10.65 -1.53 -1.37
N GLU A 186 -10.12 -1.53 -0.15
CA GLU A 186 -10.92 -1.67 1.07
C GLU A 186 -11.64 -0.34 1.37
N LYS A 187 -12.83 -0.39 1.98
CA LYS A 187 -13.57 0.81 2.43
C LYS A 187 -13.82 1.90 1.35
N CYS A 188 -14.03 1.50 0.09
CA CYS A 188 -14.26 2.42 -1.05
C CYS A 188 -15.70 2.38 -1.57
N LYS A 189 -16.66 1.95 -0.74
CA LYS A 189 -18.09 1.82 -1.10
C LYS A 189 -18.32 0.93 -2.34
N LEU A 190 -17.53 -0.14 -2.48
CA LEU A 190 -17.74 -1.13 -3.54
C LEU A 190 -19.11 -1.80 -3.42
N THR A 191 -19.63 -2.22 -4.58
CA THR A 191 -20.90 -2.94 -4.72
C THR A 191 -20.68 -4.19 -5.56
N ASP A 192 -21.66 -5.09 -5.61
CA ASP A 192 -21.58 -6.26 -6.49
C ASP A 192 -21.37 -5.92 -7.98
N ALA A 193 -21.85 -4.75 -8.42
CA ALA A 193 -21.60 -4.27 -9.79
C ALA A 193 -20.13 -3.93 -10.02
N HIS A 194 -19.45 -3.34 -9.02
CA HIS A 194 -18.02 -3.10 -9.08
C HIS A 194 -17.23 -4.42 -9.13
N VAL A 195 -17.62 -5.43 -8.34
CA VAL A 195 -16.95 -6.74 -8.36
C VAL A 195 -17.17 -7.46 -9.70
N LYS A 196 -18.35 -7.32 -10.32
CA LYS A 196 -18.61 -7.82 -11.68
C LYS A 196 -17.64 -7.24 -12.71
N GLU A 197 -17.38 -5.93 -12.63
CA GLU A 197 -16.42 -5.26 -13.52
C GLU A 197 -14.97 -5.67 -13.20
N LEU A 198 -14.61 -5.79 -11.91
CA LEU A 198 -13.30 -6.28 -11.47
C LEU A 198 -12.98 -7.68 -11.99
N ALA A 199 -13.99 -8.54 -12.11
CA ALA A 199 -13.83 -9.89 -12.63
C ALA A 199 -13.35 -9.93 -14.09
N LYS A 200 -13.41 -8.81 -14.83
CA LYS A 200 -12.82 -8.67 -16.17
C LYS A 200 -11.29 -8.56 -16.13
N VAL A 201 -10.70 -8.16 -15.00
CA VAL A 201 -9.25 -8.04 -14.81
C VAL A 201 -8.65 -9.40 -14.48
N LYS A 202 -8.36 -10.18 -15.52
CA LYS A 202 -7.95 -11.59 -15.40
C LYS A 202 -6.56 -11.79 -14.78
N SER A 203 -5.74 -10.75 -14.69
CA SER A 203 -4.38 -10.81 -14.14
C SER A 203 -4.34 -10.83 -12.60
N ILE A 204 -5.42 -10.41 -11.92
CA ILE A 204 -5.43 -10.28 -10.47
C ILE A 204 -5.29 -11.65 -9.79
N ARG A 205 -4.33 -11.72 -8.86
CA ARG A 205 -4.06 -12.85 -7.98
C ARG A 205 -4.43 -12.57 -6.53
N THR A 206 -4.28 -11.32 -6.10
CA THR A 206 -4.56 -10.87 -4.73
C THR A 206 -5.56 -9.74 -4.79
N LEU A 207 -6.74 -9.94 -4.19
CA LEU A 207 -7.82 -8.96 -4.18
C LEU A 207 -8.29 -8.71 -2.75
N PHE A 208 -8.11 -7.48 -2.26
CA PHE A 208 -8.62 -7.07 -0.96
C PHE A 208 -9.72 -6.04 -1.14
N ILE A 209 -10.94 -6.40 -0.72
CA ILE A 209 -12.15 -5.59 -0.88
C ILE A 209 -12.95 -5.51 0.43
N SER A 210 -12.24 -5.64 1.55
CA SER A 210 -12.80 -5.58 2.89
C SER A 210 -13.49 -4.24 3.19
N ASP A 211 -14.38 -4.24 4.17
CA ASP A 211 -15.14 -3.06 4.62
C ASP A 211 -15.98 -2.38 3.51
N ASN A 212 -16.40 -3.16 2.52
CA ASN A 212 -17.36 -2.72 1.50
C ASN A 212 -18.71 -3.41 1.71
N GLN A 213 -19.56 -2.81 2.55
CA GLN A 213 -20.82 -3.41 3.04
C GLN A 213 -21.90 -3.63 1.96
N SER A 214 -21.72 -3.12 0.74
CA SER A 214 -22.62 -3.36 -0.40
C SER A 214 -22.13 -4.50 -1.31
N VAL A 215 -21.02 -5.14 -0.96
CA VAL A 215 -20.57 -6.39 -1.57
C VAL A 215 -21.23 -7.56 -0.81
N THR A 216 -21.97 -8.39 -1.53
CA THR A 216 -22.78 -9.49 -0.99
C THR A 216 -22.43 -10.82 -1.67
N ASP A 217 -23.12 -11.90 -1.31
CA ASP A 217 -23.00 -13.20 -1.97
C ASP A 217 -23.23 -13.15 -3.50
N ARG A 218 -23.92 -12.13 -4.01
CA ARG A 218 -24.09 -11.90 -5.46
C ARG A 218 -22.76 -11.69 -6.19
N SER A 219 -21.71 -11.30 -5.47
CA SER A 219 -20.35 -11.17 -6.00
C SER A 219 -19.64 -12.52 -6.21
N ALA A 220 -20.05 -13.58 -5.53
CA ALA A 220 -19.40 -14.88 -5.59
C ALA A 220 -19.25 -15.46 -7.02
N PRO A 221 -20.27 -15.46 -7.91
CA PRO A 221 -20.09 -15.90 -9.30
C PRO A 221 -19.04 -15.09 -10.07
N TYR A 222 -18.93 -13.78 -9.81
CA TYR A 222 -17.94 -12.93 -10.47
C TYR A 222 -16.53 -13.22 -9.97
N LEU A 223 -16.36 -13.36 -8.66
CA LEU A 223 -15.07 -13.77 -8.06
C LEU A 223 -14.63 -15.13 -8.61
N ARG A 224 -15.54 -16.11 -8.73
CA ARG A 224 -15.26 -17.42 -9.35
C ARG A 224 -14.78 -17.33 -10.81
N ALA A 225 -15.13 -16.26 -11.52
CA ALA A 225 -14.72 -16.03 -12.91
C ALA A 225 -13.32 -15.39 -13.03
N MET A 226 -12.61 -15.18 -11.92
CA MET A 226 -11.23 -14.68 -11.88
C MET A 226 -10.24 -15.85 -11.84
N PRO A 227 -9.64 -16.27 -12.97
CA PRO A 227 -8.94 -17.55 -13.08
C PRO A 227 -7.64 -17.62 -12.26
N ASN A 228 -7.04 -16.45 -11.98
CA ASN A 228 -5.77 -16.35 -11.29
C ASN A 228 -5.89 -15.96 -9.81
N LEU A 229 -7.11 -15.73 -9.30
CA LEU A 229 -7.32 -15.29 -7.93
C LEU A 229 -6.90 -16.39 -6.93
N LYS A 230 -6.02 -16.03 -5.99
CA LYS A 230 -5.48 -16.94 -4.96
C LYS A 230 -5.65 -16.42 -3.55
N GLU A 231 -5.69 -15.10 -3.37
CA GLU A 231 -5.78 -14.47 -2.07
C GLU A 231 -6.91 -13.46 -2.07
N LEU A 232 -7.80 -13.55 -1.09
CA LEU A 232 -9.02 -12.77 -1.04
C LEU A 232 -9.32 -12.29 0.39
N ARG A 233 -9.62 -11.01 0.58
CA ARG A 233 -10.14 -10.47 1.85
C ARG A 233 -11.57 -9.97 1.67
N LEU A 234 -12.47 -10.49 2.50
CA LEU A 234 -13.91 -10.25 2.49
C LEU A 234 -14.47 -9.81 3.85
N HIS A 235 -13.67 -9.69 4.91
CA HIS A 235 -14.20 -9.20 6.18
C HIS A 235 -14.79 -7.78 6.02
N GLY A 236 -15.82 -7.44 6.77
CA GLY A 236 -16.54 -6.17 6.64
C GLY A 236 -17.39 -6.04 5.38
N THR A 237 -17.58 -7.14 4.63
CA THR A 237 -18.57 -7.23 3.55
C THR A 237 -19.85 -7.90 4.07
N LYS A 238 -20.84 -8.13 3.20
CA LYS A 238 -22.05 -8.90 3.53
C LYS A 238 -22.02 -10.31 2.94
N PHE A 239 -20.84 -10.90 2.81
CA PHE A 239 -20.72 -12.32 2.52
C PHE A 239 -21.29 -13.14 3.67
N THR A 240 -22.20 -14.05 3.37
CA THR A 240 -22.71 -15.03 4.35
C THR A 240 -21.88 -16.30 4.32
N LYS A 241 -22.20 -17.24 5.21
CA LYS A 241 -21.68 -18.61 5.16
C LYS A 241 -21.83 -19.21 3.76
N ASP A 242 -23.00 -19.08 3.13
CA ASP A 242 -23.30 -19.71 1.84
C ASP A 242 -22.48 -19.06 0.72
N GLY A 243 -22.33 -17.73 0.75
CA GLY A 243 -21.44 -17.00 -0.14
C GLY A 243 -20.00 -17.51 -0.07
N VAL A 244 -19.45 -17.62 1.14
CA VAL A 244 -18.07 -18.11 1.36
C VAL A 244 -17.91 -19.56 0.89
N LEU A 245 -18.86 -20.44 1.23
CA LEU A 245 -18.86 -21.84 0.77
C LEU A 245 -18.90 -21.94 -0.75
N SER A 246 -19.62 -21.04 -1.41
CA SER A 246 -19.71 -20.99 -2.87
C SER A 246 -18.40 -20.60 -3.57
N LEU A 247 -17.38 -20.12 -2.83
CA LEU A 247 -16.05 -19.80 -3.37
C LEU A 247 -15.15 -21.03 -3.52
N LYS A 248 -15.55 -22.19 -3.00
CA LYS A 248 -14.76 -23.44 -3.06
C LYS A 248 -14.12 -23.73 -4.43
N PRO A 249 -14.78 -23.52 -5.58
CA PRO A 249 -14.17 -23.79 -6.90
C PRO A 249 -12.91 -22.97 -7.20
N LEU A 250 -12.69 -21.80 -6.56
CA LEU A 250 -11.52 -20.96 -6.78
C LEU A 250 -10.20 -21.57 -6.30
N LYS A 251 -10.27 -22.58 -5.40
CA LYS A 251 -9.08 -23.18 -4.76
C LYS A 251 -8.12 -22.09 -4.26
N LEU A 252 -8.66 -21.16 -3.47
CA LEU A 252 -7.90 -20.08 -2.87
C LEU A 252 -6.76 -20.66 -2.02
N ILE A 253 -5.63 -19.95 -1.97
CA ILE A 253 -4.57 -20.22 -1.01
C ILE A 253 -4.94 -19.60 0.34
N TYR A 254 -5.55 -18.41 0.29
CA TYR A 254 -5.86 -17.62 1.47
C TYR A 254 -7.20 -16.90 1.32
N VAL A 255 -8.01 -16.94 2.37
CA VAL A 255 -9.20 -16.10 2.50
C VAL A 255 -9.29 -15.50 3.91
N LYS A 256 -9.55 -14.19 3.97
CA LYS A 256 -9.91 -13.50 5.22
C LYS A 256 -11.40 -13.20 5.24
N ILE A 257 -12.09 -13.66 6.27
CA ILE A 257 -13.55 -13.51 6.44
C ILE A 257 -13.87 -12.89 7.80
N ASP A 258 -15.12 -12.52 8.02
CA ASP A 258 -15.56 -11.97 9.31
C ASP A 258 -15.40 -12.99 10.46
N PRO A 259 -15.07 -12.54 11.68
CA PRO A 259 -14.99 -13.40 12.86
C PRO A 259 -16.21 -14.29 13.07
N SER A 260 -17.41 -13.73 12.87
CA SER A 260 -18.68 -14.45 13.01
C SER A 260 -18.84 -15.65 12.08
N LEU A 261 -18.10 -15.69 10.97
CA LEU A 261 -18.10 -16.82 10.02
C LEU A 261 -17.05 -17.88 10.36
N ALA A 262 -16.11 -17.60 11.27
CA ALA A 262 -15.05 -18.54 11.65
C ALA A 262 -15.30 -19.23 13.01
N GLU A 263 -16.39 -18.89 13.69
CA GLU A 263 -16.74 -19.42 15.01
C GLU A 263 -17.72 -20.60 14.96
N GLY A 264 -17.68 -21.43 16.00
CA GLY A 264 -18.65 -22.50 16.23
C GLY A 264 -18.80 -23.50 15.07
N LYS A 265 -20.03 -24.01 14.90
CA LYS A 265 -20.35 -24.98 13.83
C LYS A 265 -20.18 -24.40 12.43
N VAL A 266 -20.46 -23.10 12.25
CA VAL A 266 -20.32 -22.41 10.96
C VAL A 266 -18.85 -22.39 10.52
N GLY A 267 -17.95 -21.95 11.40
CA GLY A 267 -16.52 -21.92 11.12
C GLY A 267 -15.93 -23.29 10.86
N ALA A 268 -16.35 -24.30 11.63
CA ALA A 268 -15.92 -25.69 11.41
C ALA A 268 -16.31 -26.20 10.01
N GLU A 269 -17.52 -25.90 9.56
CA GLU A 269 -18.01 -26.30 8.24
C GLU A 269 -17.26 -25.57 7.11
N ILE A 270 -17.09 -24.25 7.22
CA ILE A 270 -16.34 -23.47 6.24
C ILE A 270 -14.91 -23.99 6.13
N LYS A 271 -14.22 -24.22 7.26
CA LYS A 271 -12.86 -24.75 7.28
C LYS A 271 -12.78 -26.14 6.62
N ALA A 272 -13.74 -27.02 6.90
CA ALA A 272 -13.78 -28.35 6.29
C ALA A 272 -14.03 -28.29 4.78
N LYS A 273 -14.94 -27.42 4.32
CA LYS A 273 -15.35 -27.35 2.90
C LYS A 273 -14.34 -26.60 2.02
N LEU A 274 -13.62 -25.61 2.56
CA LEU A 274 -12.65 -24.81 1.83
C LEU A 274 -11.21 -25.34 1.92
N SER A 275 -10.93 -26.39 2.71
CA SER A 275 -9.60 -27.01 2.77
C SER A 275 -9.03 -27.31 1.37
N PRO A 276 -7.75 -26.99 1.08
CA PRO A 276 -6.69 -26.57 2.01
C PRO A 276 -6.54 -25.04 2.20
N THR A 277 -7.53 -24.24 1.80
CA THR A 277 -7.46 -22.76 1.91
C THR A 277 -7.14 -22.33 3.33
N LYS A 278 -6.13 -21.47 3.51
CA LYS A 278 -5.84 -20.82 4.80
C LYS A 278 -6.93 -19.78 5.08
N ILE A 279 -7.69 -20.00 6.15
CA ILE A 279 -8.75 -19.09 6.59
C ILE A 279 -8.27 -18.30 7.80
N THR A 280 -8.40 -16.98 7.76
CA THR A 280 -8.14 -16.10 8.90
C THR A 280 -9.29 -15.12 9.10
N THR A 281 -9.36 -14.52 10.27
CA THR A 281 -10.33 -13.47 10.60
C THR A 281 -9.62 -12.15 10.88
N TYR A 282 -10.39 -11.06 10.90
CA TYR A 282 -9.93 -9.81 11.49
C TYR A 282 -10.12 -9.90 13.01
N THR A 283 -9.04 -10.06 13.77
CA THR A 283 -9.04 -9.66 15.18
C THR A 283 -8.77 -8.17 15.20
N GLU A 284 -9.57 -7.38 15.93
CA GLU A 284 -9.29 -5.97 16.22
C GLU A 284 -7.94 -5.82 16.94
N THR A 285 -6.84 -5.93 16.22
CA THR A 285 -5.69 -5.10 16.51
C THR A 285 -6.05 -3.76 15.91
N LYS A 286 -6.36 -2.76 16.75
CA LYS A 286 -6.57 -1.36 16.37
C LYS A 286 -5.82 -1.07 15.07
N ASN A 287 -6.53 -0.97 13.96
CA ASN A 287 -5.92 -0.52 12.71
C ASN A 287 -5.25 0.82 13.02
N ALA A 288 -4.08 1.11 12.43
CA ALA A 288 -3.42 2.40 12.61
C ALA A 288 -4.38 3.61 12.36
N PHE A 289 -5.46 3.37 11.60
CA PHE A 289 -6.56 4.30 11.39
C PHE A 289 -7.52 4.57 12.56
N SER A 290 -7.76 3.62 13.48
CA SER A 290 -8.54 3.92 14.69
C SER A 290 -7.78 4.87 15.62
N ILE A 291 -6.44 4.85 15.56
CA ILE A 291 -5.59 5.82 16.25
C ILE A 291 -5.71 7.20 15.59
N TYR A 292 -5.73 7.28 14.26
CA TYR A 292 -5.95 8.53 13.54
C TYR A 292 -7.28 9.21 13.88
N LYS A 293 -8.35 8.43 14.05
CA LYS A 293 -9.68 8.97 14.41
C LYS A 293 -9.77 9.42 15.87
N GLU A 294 -9.05 8.75 16.78
CA GLU A 294 -8.94 9.15 18.20
C GLU A 294 -8.04 10.39 18.41
N MET A 295 -7.29 10.86 17.39
CA MET A 295 -6.40 12.03 17.47
C MET A 295 -6.97 13.30 16.83
N VAL A 296 -8.11 13.20 16.12
CA VAL A 296 -8.76 14.33 15.40
C VAL A 296 -10.11 14.71 16.04
N GLU A 297 -10.53 14.00 17.09
CA GLU A 297 -11.62 14.39 18.02
C GLU A 297 -11.02 14.85 19.36
#